data_AF-A0A4U0VKB4-F1
#
_entry.id   AF-A0A4U0VKB4-F1
#
_cell.length_a   1.000
_cell.length_b   1.000
_cell.length_c   1.000
_cell.angle_alpha   90.00
_cell.angle_beta   90.00
_cell.angle_gamma   90.00
#
_symmetry.space_group_name_H-M   'P 1'
#
loop_
_entity.id
_entity.type
_entity.pdbx_description
1 polymer ?
#
loop_
_entity_poly.entity_id
_entity_poly.type
_entity_poly.pdbx_seq_one_letter_code
_entity_poly.pdbx_strand_id
1 'polypeptide(L)'
;MACSQKNDFLASRADSSITPTMADYDRNNNGLQELEPSPVEESPLGSKEDYFPSQHTPENPPQPTRTTTLGLSQHSPIWYLTRIQRYSSYVFTAYGVAHIVNTSIIPLLTASVPESNRYLLLTRPYYQGIPAEPLLIIAPLWAHVLSGVALRIVRRNLNAKRYGDSGEKDGSKRSFFSSDFWPRVSGVSKLGLAFLPLLAGHIFVNRAIPQQFPGGQSNVNLSYVAHAFAKHPVVSYVGFSALIGVGVWHMTWGWAKWLGFTPAQVTVQGGEREVWQKRRWYGINALAAAVAGLWMAGGFGVVGRGGLAPGYMGKMYDQMYQRIPVVGQWL
;
A
#
# COMPACT_ATOMS: atom_id res chain seq x y z
N MET A 1 -43.46 -50.78 -36.65
CA MET A 1 -43.59 -51.21 -38.06
C MET A 1 -43.12 -50.04 -38.93
N ALA A 2 -42.36 -50.36 -39.98
CA ALA A 2 -41.38 -49.50 -40.65
C ALA A 2 -41.94 -48.57 -41.76
N CYS A 3 -41.02 -47.81 -42.36
CA CYS A 3 -41.01 -47.11 -43.68
C CYS A 3 -41.55 -45.67 -43.70
N SER A 4 -40.79 -44.58 -43.97
CA SER A 4 -39.77 -44.21 -44.99
C SER A 4 -40.34 -43.58 -46.28
N GLN A 5 -40.13 -42.26 -46.46
CA GLN A 5 -39.82 -41.46 -47.68
C GLN A 5 -40.24 -39.99 -47.46
N LYS A 6 -39.34 -39.00 -47.28
CA LYS A 6 -38.50 -38.23 -48.23
C LYS A 6 -39.26 -37.49 -49.36
N ASN A 7 -39.38 -36.15 -49.22
CA ASN A 7 -38.85 -35.08 -50.10
C ASN A 7 -39.95 -34.47 -51.01
N ASP A 8 -40.08 -33.17 -51.32
CA ASP A 8 -39.34 -31.92 -51.09
C ASP A 8 -40.27 -30.72 -51.43
N PHE A 9 -39.84 -29.50 -51.07
CA PHE A 9 -40.05 -28.23 -51.80
C PHE A 9 -41.27 -27.32 -51.46
N LEU A 10 -41.08 -26.33 -50.57
CA LEU A 10 -40.96 -24.87 -50.89
C LEU A 10 -41.24 -23.94 -49.68
N ALA A 11 -40.16 -23.28 -49.26
CA ALA A 11 -40.02 -21.90 -48.77
C ALA A 11 -41.27 -21.09 -48.33
N SER A 12 -41.28 -20.63 -47.07
CA SER A 12 -41.32 -19.20 -46.75
C SER A 12 -41.18 -18.92 -45.24
N ARG A 13 -40.31 -17.96 -44.92
CA ARG A 13 -40.43 -16.93 -43.86
C ARG A 13 -40.04 -17.22 -42.40
N ALA A 14 -38.90 -16.62 -42.06
CA ALA A 14 -38.60 -15.84 -40.84
C ALA A 14 -38.53 -16.56 -39.49
N ASP A 15 -37.32 -17.02 -39.17
CA ASP A 15 -36.84 -17.13 -37.79
C ASP A 15 -35.85 -15.97 -37.54
N SER A 16 -36.09 -15.19 -36.49
CA SER A 16 -35.14 -14.19 -36.00
C SER A 16 -34.95 -14.37 -34.50
N SER A 17 -34.29 -15.47 -34.15
CA SER A 17 -33.60 -15.63 -32.88
C SER A 17 -32.42 -14.65 -32.81
N ILE A 18 -32.57 -13.56 -32.06
CA ILE A 18 -31.50 -12.60 -31.78
C ILE A 18 -30.52 -13.27 -30.80
N THR A 19 -29.43 -13.81 -31.33
CA THR A 19 -28.23 -14.10 -30.54
C THR A 19 -27.45 -12.79 -30.35
N PRO A 20 -27.19 -12.33 -29.11
CA PRO A 20 -26.36 -11.15 -28.90
C PRO A 20 -24.93 -11.49 -29.29
N THR A 21 -24.38 -10.73 -30.25
CA THR A 21 -22.99 -10.86 -30.70
C THR A 21 -22.01 -10.38 -29.63
N MET A 22 -20.81 -10.98 -29.58
CA MET A 22 -19.72 -10.62 -28.64
C MET A 22 -19.33 -9.13 -28.61
N ALA A 23 -19.74 -8.33 -29.60
CA ALA A 23 -19.54 -6.89 -29.61
C ALA A 23 -20.30 -6.14 -28.48
N ASP A 24 -21.41 -6.69 -27.99
CA ASP A 24 -22.19 -6.03 -26.92
C ASP A 24 -21.60 -6.20 -25.52
N TYR A 25 -20.68 -7.16 -25.32
CA TYR A 25 -20.08 -7.40 -24.00
C TYR A 25 -18.97 -6.40 -23.65
N ASP A 26 -18.29 -5.83 -24.64
CA ASP A 26 -17.18 -4.88 -24.43
C ASP A 26 -17.63 -3.43 -24.20
N ARG A 27 -18.88 -3.09 -24.52
CA ARG A 27 -19.40 -1.72 -24.41
C ARG A 27 -19.67 -1.28 -22.97
N ASN A 28 -19.78 -2.22 -22.02
CA ASN A 28 -20.24 -1.90 -20.66
C ASN A 28 -19.13 -1.76 -19.60
N ASN A 29 -17.85 -2.00 -19.93
CA ASN A 29 -16.74 -2.00 -18.95
C ASN A 29 -15.78 -0.81 -19.03
N ASN A 30 -15.91 0.04 -20.05
CA ASN A 30 -15.13 1.27 -20.18
C ASN A 30 -16.11 2.45 -20.17
N GLY A 31 -16.21 3.15 -19.04
CA GLY A 31 -17.06 4.34 -18.86
C GLY A 31 -16.60 5.57 -19.65
N LEU A 32 -16.26 5.38 -20.93
CA LEU A 32 -16.04 6.43 -21.92
C LEU A 32 -17.26 6.41 -22.84
N GLN A 33 -18.12 7.41 -22.68
CA GLN A 33 -19.19 7.64 -23.62
C GLN A 33 -18.59 8.36 -24.82
N GLU A 34 -18.47 7.66 -25.95
CA GLU A 34 -18.13 8.27 -27.22
C GLU A 34 -19.28 9.21 -27.62
N LEU A 35 -18.97 10.51 -27.69
CA LEU A 35 -19.90 11.52 -28.17
C LEU A 35 -19.70 11.61 -29.67
N GLU A 36 -20.77 11.35 -30.43
CA GLU A 36 -20.81 11.62 -31.86
C GLU A 36 -20.43 13.08 -32.11
N PRO A 37 -19.49 13.37 -33.03
CA PRO A 37 -19.14 14.75 -33.36
C PRO A 37 -20.39 15.44 -33.91
N SER A 38 -20.80 16.54 -33.25
CA SER A 38 -21.89 17.37 -33.74
C SER A 38 -21.58 17.81 -35.18
N PRO A 39 -22.54 17.70 -36.13
CA PRO A 39 -22.35 18.23 -37.47
C PRO A 39 -22.02 19.72 -37.37
N VAL A 40 -20.86 20.09 -37.92
CA VAL A 40 -20.52 21.48 -38.14
C VAL A 40 -21.30 21.88 -39.39
N GLU A 41 -22.43 22.57 -39.21
CA GLU A 41 -23.06 23.27 -40.32
C GLU A 41 -22.05 24.29 -40.88
N GLU A 42 -21.96 24.32 -42.20
CA GLU A 42 -21.05 25.13 -42.99
C GLU A 42 -21.04 26.59 -42.54
N SER A 43 -19.85 27.19 -42.59
CA SER A 43 -19.57 28.57 -42.23
C SER A 43 -20.57 29.55 -42.88
N PRO A 44 -21.29 30.38 -42.11
CA PRO A 44 -21.99 31.51 -42.69
C PRO A 44 -20.95 32.53 -43.18
N LEU A 45 -20.86 32.66 -44.49
CA LEU A 45 -20.23 33.80 -45.15
C LEU A 45 -20.96 35.08 -44.71
N GLY A 46 -20.35 35.88 -43.83
CA GLY A 46 -20.77 37.27 -43.64
C GLY A 46 -20.76 37.81 -42.21
N SER A 47 -19.57 37.96 -41.62
CA SER A 47 -19.25 39.08 -40.73
C SER A 47 -17.74 39.12 -40.52
N LYS A 48 -17.04 39.93 -41.32
CA LYS A 48 -15.69 40.40 -40.96
C LYS A 48 -15.85 41.42 -39.83
N GLU A 49 -16.01 40.90 -38.62
CA GLU A 49 -15.77 41.67 -37.40
C GLU A 49 -14.46 41.13 -36.83
N ASP A 50 -13.49 42.02 -36.70
CA ASP A 50 -12.12 41.73 -36.32
C ASP A 50 -12.06 40.85 -35.06
N TYR A 51 -11.51 39.64 -35.23
CA TYR A 51 -11.31 38.64 -34.19
C TYR A 51 -10.35 39.09 -33.06
N PHE A 52 -9.74 40.27 -33.20
CA PHE A 52 -8.90 40.89 -32.17
C PHE A 52 -9.28 42.37 -31.99
N PRO A 53 -9.97 42.76 -30.89
CA PRO A 53 -10.09 44.17 -30.57
C PRO A 53 -8.73 44.72 -30.08
N SER A 54 -8.21 45.70 -30.80
CA SER A 54 -7.04 46.47 -30.40
C SER A 54 -7.43 47.56 -29.39
N GLN A 55 -6.85 47.45 -28.19
CA GLN A 55 -6.49 48.49 -27.22
C GLN A 55 -7.58 49.37 -26.55
N HIS A 56 -7.65 49.19 -25.22
CA HIS A 56 -7.81 50.18 -24.13
C HIS A 56 -8.96 49.89 -23.15
N THR A 57 -8.69 49.03 -22.16
CA THR A 57 -9.36 49.06 -20.85
C THR A 57 -8.38 48.52 -19.79
N PRO A 58 -8.00 49.28 -18.75
CA PRO A 58 -7.25 48.72 -17.63
C PRO A 58 -8.26 48.11 -16.66
N GLU A 59 -8.77 46.93 -16.99
CA GLU A 59 -9.56 46.14 -16.06
C GLU A 59 -8.99 44.73 -16.07
N ASN A 60 -7.98 44.52 -15.23
CA ASN A 60 -7.57 43.18 -14.84
C ASN A 60 -8.83 42.49 -14.29
N PRO A 61 -9.36 41.41 -14.90
CA PRO A 61 -10.28 40.55 -14.18
C PRO A 61 -9.52 40.07 -12.94
N PRO A 62 -10.10 40.16 -11.73
CA PRO A 62 -9.40 39.68 -10.54
C PRO A 62 -9.07 38.22 -10.77
N GLN A 63 -7.78 37.92 -10.96
CA GLN A 63 -7.31 36.55 -10.89
C GLN A 63 -7.82 36.01 -9.56
N PRO A 64 -8.44 34.81 -9.51
CA PRO A 64 -8.89 34.26 -8.25
C PRO A 64 -7.69 34.15 -7.34
N THR A 65 -7.61 35.07 -6.38
CA THR A 65 -6.59 35.13 -5.34
C THR A 65 -6.77 33.86 -4.55
N ARG A 66 -6.00 32.82 -4.88
CA ARG A 66 -5.87 31.64 -4.02
C ARG A 66 -5.03 32.06 -2.82
N THR A 67 -5.65 32.82 -1.92
CA THR A 67 -5.13 33.18 -0.62
C THR A 67 -5.16 31.93 0.26
N THR A 68 -4.19 31.04 0.07
CA THR A 68 -3.83 30.14 1.17
C THR A 68 -3.19 31.00 2.24
N THR A 69 -3.92 31.26 3.33
CA THR A 69 -3.57 32.11 4.47
C THR A 69 -2.28 31.71 5.22
N LEU A 70 -1.53 30.74 4.71
CA LEU A 70 -0.33 30.15 5.30
C LEU A 70 0.93 30.29 4.44
N GLY A 71 0.91 30.99 3.30
CA GLY A 71 2.11 31.23 2.50
C GLY A 71 2.71 29.99 1.80
N LEU A 72 2.01 28.84 1.76
CA LEU A 72 2.41 27.64 1.00
C LEU A 72 2.26 27.81 -0.54
N SER A 73 2.24 29.04 -1.06
CA SER A 73 1.71 29.39 -2.39
C SER A 73 2.55 28.92 -3.57
N GLN A 74 3.77 28.43 -3.37
CA GLN A 74 4.63 27.99 -4.47
C GLN A 74 4.41 26.53 -4.90
N HIS A 75 3.82 25.68 -4.04
CA HIS A 75 3.74 24.24 -4.31
C HIS A 75 2.35 23.66 -4.07
N SER A 76 1.93 22.77 -4.96
CA SER A 76 0.65 22.03 -4.85
C SER A 76 0.61 21.18 -3.58
N PRO A 77 -0.57 20.98 -2.95
CA PRO A 77 -0.73 20.01 -1.85
C PRO A 77 -0.20 18.61 -2.21
N ILE A 78 -0.31 18.20 -3.49
CA ILE A 78 0.26 16.93 -3.97
C ILE A 78 1.78 16.91 -3.79
N TRP A 79 2.45 18.04 -4.04
CA TRP A 79 3.90 18.15 -3.93
C TRP A 79 4.35 17.90 -2.48
N TYR A 80 3.73 18.59 -1.51
CA TYR A 80 4.05 18.43 -0.09
C TYR A 80 3.76 17.02 0.40
N LEU A 81 2.55 16.49 0.11
CA LEU A 81 2.18 15.17 0.57
C LEU A 81 3.06 14.07 -0.05
N THR A 82 3.45 14.20 -1.32
CA THR A 82 4.37 13.25 -1.97
C THR A 82 5.76 13.30 -1.33
N ARG A 83 6.27 14.49 -0.99
CA ARG A 83 7.54 14.67 -0.28
C ARG A 83 7.51 14.06 1.12
N ILE A 84 6.43 14.29 1.88
CA ILE A 84 6.25 13.74 3.23
C ILE A 84 6.20 12.21 3.17
N GLN A 85 5.40 11.64 2.26
CA GLN A 85 5.32 10.18 2.08
C GLN A 85 6.67 9.58 1.69
N ARG A 86 7.41 10.26 0.80
CA ARG A 86 8.72 9.84 0.35
C ARG A 86 9.74 9.86 1.49
N TYR A 87 9.95 11.00 2.13
CA TYR A 87 11.06 11.15 3.07
C TYR A 87 10.83 10.42 4.39
N SER A 88 9.58 10.25 4.83
CA SER A 88 9.27 9.35 5.95
C SER A 88 9.73 7.91 5.72
N SER A 89 9.74 7.43 4.46
CA SER A 89 10.16 6.07 4.12
C SER A 89 11.66 5.81 4.35
N TYR A 90 12.51 6.84 4.26
CA TYR A 90 13.95 6.71 4.52
C TYR A 90 14.22 6.40 5.99
N VAL A 91 13.48 7.04 6.89
CA VAL A 91 13.61 6.84 8.33
C VAL A 91 13.23 5.41 8.71
N PHE A 92 12.12 4.87 8.18
CA PHE A 92 11.75 3.46 8.37
C PHE A 92 12.71 2.48 7.74
N THR A 93 13.35 2.86 6.63
CA THR A 93 14.34 1.99 6.00
C THR A 93 15.56 1.86 6.91
N ALA A 94 16.05 2.97 7.48
CA ALA A 94 17.15 2.95 8.45
C ALA A 94 16.79 2.13 9.70
N TYR A 95 15.60 2.36 10.26
CA TYR A 95 15.10 1.57 11.40
C TYR A 95 14.95 0.09 11.03
N GLY A 96 14.38 -0.22 9.88
CA GLY A 96 14.19 -1.58 9.38
C GLY A 96 15.50 -2.34 9.20
N VAL A 97 16.56 -1.68 8.71
CA VAL A 97 17.90 -2.26 8.64
C VAL A 97 18.41 -2.59 10.04
N ALA A 98 18.37 -1.64 10.98
CA ALA A 98 18.77 -1.90 12.37
C ALA A 98 17.95 -3.03 13.02
N HIS A 99 16.67 -3.09 12.69
CA HIS A 99 15.77 -4.12 13.20
C HIS A 99 16.08 -5.51 12.61
N ILE A 100 16.33 -5.63 11.31
CA ILE A 100 16.77 -6.89 10.67
C ILE A 100 18.12 -7.35 11.22
N VAL A 101 19.07 -6.42 11.42
CA VAL A 101 20.38 -6.73 11.99
C VAL A 101 20.21 -7.38 13.37
N ASN A 102 19.41 -6.76 14.22
CA ASN A 102 19.20 -7.19 15.60
C ASN A 102 18.33 -8.44 15.76
N THR A 103 17.32 -8.62 14.89
CA THR A 103 16.34 -9.71 15.01
C THR A 103 16.62 -10.89 14.09
N SER A 104 17.56 -10.76 13.16
CA SER A 104 17.95 -11.85 12.27
C SER A 104 19.46 -12.04 12.11
N ILE A 105 20.20 -11.02 11.66
CA ILE A 105 21.60 -11.20 11.29
C ILE A 105 22.47 -11.57 12.51
N ILE A 106 22.35 -10.83 13.61
CA ILE A 106 23.07 -11.13 14.86
C ILE A 106 22.70 -12.52 15.40
N PRO A 107 21.40 -12.89 15.49
CA PRO A 107 21.00 -14.27 15.78
C PRO A 107 21.64 -15.32 14.88
N LEU A 108 21.70 -15.10 13.56
CA LEU A 108 22.35 -16.02 12.62
C LEU A 108 23.85 -16.17 12.89
N LEU A 109 24.54 -15.07 13.17
CA LEU A 109 25.98 -15.07 13.39
C LEU A 109 26.37 -15.70 14.73
N THR A 110 25.56 -15.45 15.77
CA THR A 110 25.84 -15.98 17.12
C THR A 110 25.27 -17.37 17.35
N ALA A 111 24.30 -17.79 16.53
CA ALA A 111 23.51 -19.02 16.67
C ALA A 111 22.92 -19.22 18.08
N SER A 112 22.73 -18.13 18.84
CA SER A 112 22.38 -18.17 20.25
C SER A 112 21.56 -16.95 20.66
N VAL A 113 20.38 -17.21 21.26
CA VAL A 113 19.49 -16.16 21.79
C VAL A 113 20.14 -15.42 22.97
N PRO A 114 20.71 -16.09 23.99
CA PRO A 114 21.41 -15.42 25.09
C PRO A 114 22.56 -14.51 24.62
N GLU A 115 23.37 -14.94 23.66
CA GLU A 115 24.47 -14.13 23.14
C GLU A 115 23.97 -12.94 22.32
N SER A 116 22.97 -13.14 21.46
CA SER A 116 22.34 -12.07 20.69
C SER A 116 21.72 -10.98 21.58
N ASN A 117 21.13 -11.37 22.72
CA ASN A 117 20.57 -10.42 23.67
C ASN A 117 21.61 -9.42 24.21
N ARG A 118 22.88 -9.79 24.31
CA ARG A 118 23.95 -8.87 24.75
C ARG A 118 24.14 -7.73 23.76
N TYR A 119 24.10 -8.04 22.46
CA TYR A 119 24.19 -7.04 21.40
C TYR A 119 22.94 -6.16 21.30
N LEU A 120 21.75 -6.69 21.63
CA LEU A 120 20.54 -5.88 21.73
C LEU A 120 20.66 -4.77 22.79
N LEU A 121 21.33 -5.04 23.91
CA LEU A 121 21.52 -4.03 24.96
C LEU A 121 22.37 -2.86 24.47
N LEU A 122 23.33 -3.09 23.56
CA LEU A 122 24.17 -2.05 22.99
C LEU A 122 23.37 -1.13 22.05
N THR A 123 22.42 -1.69 21.30
CA THR A 123 21.64 -0.92 20.31
C THR A 123 20.42 -0.23 20.90
N ARG A 124 19.94 -0.68 22.06
CA ARG A 124 18.72 -0.18 22.72
C ARG A 124 18.69 1.33 22.96
N PRO A 125 19.77 1.97 23.48
CA PRO A 125 19.76 3.41 23.77
C PRO A 125 19.57 4.28 22.52
N TYR A 126 20.06 3.82 21.36
CA TYR A 126 20.07 4.61 20.12
C TYR A 126 18.70 4.79 19.48
N TYR A 127 17.73 3.92 19.76
CA TYR A 127 16.42 3.94 19.09
C TYR A 127 15.21 3.90 20.04
N GLN A 128 15.38 3.53 21.32
CA GLN A 128 14.29 3.43 22.29
C GLN A 128 14.24 4.58 23.31
N GLY A 129 15.21 5.49 23.32
CA GLY A 129 15.23 6.66 24.21
C GLY A 129 14.40 7.83 23.68
N ILE A 130 13.95 8.71 24.57
CA ILE A 130 13.42 10.03 24.19
C ILE A 130 14.61 10.93 23.84
N PRO A 131 14.60 11.66 22.71
CA PRO A 131 13.51 11.84 21.75
C PRO A 131 13.53 10.90 20.52
N ALA A 132 14.48 9.97 20.46
CA ALA A 132 14.75 9.14 19.29
C ALA A 132 13.53 8.29 18.87
N GLU A 133 12.83 7.64 19.79
CA GLU A 133 11.71 6.76 19.44
C GLU A 133 10.53 7.52 18.77
N PRO A 134 9.98 8.61 19.34
CA PRO A 134 8.91 9.37 18.68
C PRO A 134 9.33 9.93 17.32
N LEU A 135 10.57 10.40 17.20
CA LEU A 135 11.05 11.05 15.99
C LEU A 135 11.39 10.05 14.87
N LEU A 136 11.91 8.87 15.22
CA LEU A 136 12.36 7.87 14.25
C LEU A 136 11.26 6.89 13.86
N ILE A 137 10.29 6.64 14.74
CA ILE A 137 9.30 5.57 14.54
C ILE A 137 7.89 6.13 14.45
N ILE A 138 7.44 6.89 15.45
CA ILE A 138 6.02 7.29 15.53
C ILE A 138 5.70 8.37 14.48
N ALA A 139 6.42 9.49 14.52
CA ALA A 139 6.15 10.63 13.66
C ALA A 139 6.26 10.29 12.16
N PRO A 140 7.32 9.59 11.69
CA PRO A 140 7.41 9.23 10.29
C PRO A 140 6.28 8.27 9.88
N LEU A 141 5.74 7.44 10.79
CA LEU A 141 4.81 6.35 10.46
C LEU A 141 3.46 6.95 10.15
N TRP A 142 3.01 7.82 11.06
CA TRP A 142 1.84 8.65 10.86
C TRP A 142 2.01 9.52 9.62
N ALA A 143 3.16 10.17 9.45
CA ALA A 143 3.42 10.97 8.27
C ALA A 143 3.29 10.14 6.98
N HIS A 144 3.84 8.93 6.93
CA HIS A 144 3.78 8.05 5.76
C HIS A 144 2.35 7.59 5.45
N VAL A 145 1.64 7.09 6.45
CA VAL A 145 0.29 6.55 6.29
C VAL A 145 -0.70 7.67 5.93
N LEU A 146 -0.70 8.76 6.70
CA LEU A 146 -1.63 9.87 6.51
C LEU A 146 -1.39 10.59 5.19
N SER A 147 -0.13 10.88 4.83
CA SER A 147 0.18 11.50 3.54
C SER A 147 -0.21 10.61 2.36
N GLY A 148 -0.01 9.29 2.47
CA GLY A 148 -0.46 8.33 1.47
C GLY A 148 -1.98 8.32 1.30
N VAL A 149 -2.75 8.31 2.40
CA VAL A 149 -4.22 8.37 2.35
C VAL A 149 -4.68 9.70 1.77
N ALA A 150 -4.13 10.82 2.24
CA ALA A 150 -4.45 12.15 1.75
C ALA A 150 -4.16 12.32 0.25
N LEU A 151 -3.02 11.81 -0.25
CA LEU A 151 -2.69 11.85 -1.68
C LEU A 151 -3.74 11.16 -2.55
N ARG A 152 -4.29 10.04 -2.08
CA ARG A 152 -5.32 9.30 -2.82
C ARG A 152 -6.61 10.10 -2.90
N ILE A 153 -7.05 10.69 -1.78
CA ILE A 153 -8.24 11.53 -1.71
C ILE A 153 -8.06 12.79 -2.58
N VAL A 154 -6.93 13.49 -2.46
CA VAL A 154 -6.65 14.71 -3.24
C VAL A 154 -6.60 14.42 -4.74
N ARG A 155 -5.90 13.36 -5.17
CA ARG A 155 -5.83 12.98 -6.60
C ARG A 155 -7.18 12.58 -7.15
N ARG A 156 -7.99 11.83 -6.38
CA ARG A 156 -9.37 11.51 -6.75
C ARG A 156 -10.19 12.77 -6.96
N ASN A 157 -10.19 13.68 -5.99
CA ASN A 157 -10.97 14.91 -6.04
C ASN A 157 -10.56 15.80 -7.23
N LEU A 158 -9.26 15.84 -7.54
CA LEU A 158 -8.77 16.57 -8.71
C LEU A 158 -9.16 15.91 -10.03
N ASN A 159 -9.15 14.57 -10.10
CA ASN A 159 -9.60 13.85 -11.29
C ASN A 159 -11.11 14.03 -11.50
N ALA A 160 -11.91 13.96 -10.44
CA ALA A 160 -13.35 14.23 -10.49
C ALA A 160 -13.64 15.65 -11.01
N LYS A 161 -12.89 16.66 -10.54
CA LYS A 161 -13.01 18.05 -11.04
C LYS A 161 -12.61 18.23 -12.51
N ARG A 162 -11.71 17.39 -13.04
CA ARG A 162 -11.18 17.51 -14.42
C ARG A 162 -12.01 16.74 -15.43
N TYR A 163 -12.48 15.56 -15.06
CA TYR A 163 -13.15 14.62 -15.97
C TYR A 163 -14.66 14.50 -15.69
N GLY A 164 -15.18 15.29 -14.74
CA GLY A 164 -16.54 15.19 -14.23
C GLY A 164 -16.69 14.00 -13.26
N ASP A 165 -17.50 14.18 -12.22
CA ASP A 165 -17.91 13.05 -11.39
C ASP A 165 -19.21 12.47 -11.95
N SER A 166 -19.19 11.20 -12.37
CA SER A 166 -20.40 10.47 -12.77
C SER A 166 -21.47 10.46 -11.67
N GLY A 167 -21.08 10.62 -10.40
CA GLY A 167 -22.03 10.70 -9.26
C GLY A 167 -22.67 12.06 -9.06
N GLU A 168 -22.09 13.13 -9.62
CA GLU A 168 -22.67 14.48 -9.54
C GLU A 168 -23.86 14.65 -10.49
N LYS A 169 -23.88 13.89 -11.60
CA LYS A 169 -25.03 13.81 -12.52
C LYS A 169 -26.28 13.18 -11.90
N ASP A 170 -26.12 12.40 -10.82
CA ASP A 170 -27.19 11.62 -10.21
C ASP A 170 -27.68 12.22 -8.86
N GLY A 171 -27.22 13.43 -8.50
CA GLY A 171 -27.61 14.15 -7.27
C GLY A 171 -27.20 13.48 -5.94
N SER A 172 -26.64 12.28 -6.00
CA SER A 172 -26.27 11.45 -4.86
C SER A 172 -24.88 11.83 -4.33
N LYS A 173 -24.85 12.48 -3.16
CA LYS A 173 -23.59 12.66 -2.41
C LYS A 173 -23.08 11.28 -1.99
N ARG A 174 -22.00 10.80 -2.62
CA ARG A 174 -21.38 9.53 -2.25
C ARG A 174 -21.00 9.52 -0.77
N SER A 175 -21.55 8.57 -0.02
CA SER A 175 -21.15 8.32 1.37
C SER A 175 -19.67 7.95 1.42
N PHE A 176 -18.97 8.45 2.44
CA PHE A 176 -17.57 8.10 2.71
C PHE A 176 -17.33 6.59 2.83
N PHE A 177 -18.36 5.84 3.24
CA PHE A 177 -18.31 4.39 3.40
C PHE A 177 -18.67 3.61 2.13
N SER A 178 -19.05 4.28 1.03
CA SER A 178 -19.33 3.60 -0.24
C SER A 178 -18.03 3.14 -0.92
N SER A 179 -18.06 1.96 -1.56
CA SER A 179 -16.98 1.49 -2.43
C SER A 179 -16.63 2.50 -3.52
N ASP A 180 -17.63 3.27 -3.95
CA ASP A 180 -17.48 4.27 -5.01
C ASP A 180 -16.74 5.52 -4.54
N PHE A 181 -16.60 5.73 -3.22
CA PHE A 181 -15.83 6.83 -2.61
C PHE A 181 -14.32 6.57 -2.56
N TRP A 182 -13.88 5.31 -2.58
CA TRP A 182 -12.45 5.01 -2.46
C TRP A 182 -11.79 4.86 -3.83
N PRO A 183 -10.68 5.57 -4.10
CA PRO A 183 -9.99 5.46 -5.39
C PRO A 183 -9.35 4.07 -5.55
N ARG A 184 -9.17 3.63 -6.80
CA ARG A 184 -8.49 2.36 -7.11
C ARG A 184 -7.12 2.30 -6.43
N VAL A 185 -6.91 1.27 -5.62
CA VAL A 185 -5.68 1.07 -4.86
C VAL A 185 -4.63 0.31 -5.68
N SER A 186 -3.41 0.85 -5.73
CA SER A 186 -2.28 0.17 -6.37
C SER A 186 -1.88 -1.10 -5.61
N GLY A 187 -1.21 -2.05 -6.26
CA GLY A 187 -0.70 -3.26 -5.59
C GLY A 187 0.11 -2.98 -4.31
N VAL A 188 1.03 -2.01 -4.38
CA VAL A 188 1.80 -1.54 -3.20
C VAL A 188 0.90 -0.99 -2.08
N SER A 189 -0.22 -0.36 -2.43
CA SER A 189 -1.17 0.17 -1.44
C SER A 189 -1.98 -0.95 -0.79
N LYS A 190 -2.38 -1.99 -1.56
CA LYS A 190 -3.02 -3.18 -1.01
C LYS A 190 -2.11 -3.87 0.02
N LEU A 191 -0.83 -4.02 -0.30
CA LEU A 191 0.17 -4.52 0.65
C LEU A 191 0.30 -3.62 1.88
N GLY A 192 0.30 -2.30 1.71
CA GLY A 192 0.37 -1.36 2.84
C GLY A 192 -0.86 -1.44 3.77
N LEU A 193 -2.05 -1.61 3.19
CA LEU A 193 -3.29 -1.79 3.97
C LEU A 193 -3.30 -3.12 4.72
N ALA A 194 -2.78 -4.19 4.11
CA ALA A 194 -2.62 -5.48 4.79
C ALA A 194 -1.51 -5.45 5.85
N PHE A 195 -0.45 -4.69 5.62
CA PHE A 195 0.68 -4.54 6.56
C PHE A 195 0.29 -3.74 7.80
N LEU A 196 -0.59 -2.75 7.67
CA LEU A 196 -0.98 -1.85 8.77
C LEU A 196 -1.49 -2.59 10.03
N PRO A 197 -2.49 -3.50 9.97
CA PRO A 197 -2.94 -4.23 11.16
C PRO A 197 -1.86 -5.16 11.72
N LEU A 198 -1.04 -5.79 10.86
CA LEU A 198 0.06 -6.65 11.29
C LEU A 198 1.12 -5.85 12.07
N LEU A 199 1.52 -4.69 11.54
CA LEU A 199 2.46 -3.79 12.20
C LEU A 199 1.89 -3.21 13.49
N ALA A 200 0.61 -2.82 13.49
CA ALA A 200 -0.07 -2.33 14.69
C ALA A 200 -0.10 -3.40 15.79
N GLY A 201 -0.44 -4.66 15.45
CA GLY A 201 -0.37 -5.78 16.38
C GLY A 201 1.05 -6.03 16.89
N HIS A 202 2.04 -5.99 16.01
CA HIS A 202 3.45 -6.11 16.38
C HIS A 202 3.88 -5.03 17.38
N ILE A 203 3.56 -3.75 17.11
CA ILE A 203 3.82 -2.63 18.02
C ILE A 203 3.06 -2.81 19.33
N PHE A 204 1.80 -3.22 19.28
CA PHE A 204 0.99 -3.38 20.48
C PHE A 204 1.58 -4.44 21.43
N VAL A 205 1.93 -5.62 20.91
CA VAL A 205 2.51 -6.72 21.70
C VAL A 205 3.90 -6.39 22.21
N ASN A 206 4.74 -5.76 21.39
CA ASN A 206 6.15 -5.52 21.72
C ASN A 206 6.41 -4.13 22.32
N ARG A 207 5.40 -3.26 22.42
CA ARG A 207 5.54 -1.90 22.95
C ARG A 207 4.43 -1.55 23.95
N ALA A 208 3.17 -1.62 23.55
CA ALA A 208 2.08 -1.14 24.41
C ALA A 208 1.86 -2.03 25.66
N ILE A 209 1.89 -3.36 25.49
CA ILE A 209 1.71 -4.29 26.61
C ILE A 209 2.87 -4.20 27.62
N PRO A 210 4.15 -4.30 27.22
CA PRO A 210 5.27 -4.33 28.17
C PRO A 210 5.37 -3.08 29.03
N GLN A 211 4.90 -1.92 28.55
CA GLN A 211 4.83 -0.67 29.33
C GLN A 211 4.01 -0.77 30.62
N GLN A 212 3.09 -1.72 30.70
CA GLN A 212 2.22 -1.92 31.85
C GLN A 212 2.84 -2.81 32.95
N PHE A 213 4.05 -3.34 32.70
CA PHE A 213 4.75 -4.25 33.59
C PHE A 213 6.01 -3.62 34.18
N PRO A 214 6.48 -4.07 35.37
CA PRO A 214 7.75 -3.62 35.94
C PRO A 214 8.91 -3.81 34.97
N GLY A 215 9.71 -2.76 34.75
CA GLY A 215 10.79 -2.75 33.74
C GLY A 215 10.35 -2.31 32.34
N GLY A 216 9.05 -2.21 32.07
CA GLY A 216 8.52 -1.61 30.85
C GLY A 216 9.08 -2.28 29.58
N GLN A 217 9.63 -1.42 28.71
CA GLN A 217 10.22 -1.80 27.43
C GLN A 217 11.53 -2.59 27.55
N SER A 218 12.18 -2.54 28.72
CA SER A 218 13.44 -3.26 28.93
C SER A 218 13.26 -4.79 28.98
N ASN A 219 12.02 -5.25 29.16
CA ASN A 219 11.67 -6.67 29.18
C ASN A 219 11.64 -7.31 27.78
N VAL A 220 11.52 -6.50 26.72
CA VAL A 220 11.37 -6.97 25.33
C VAL A 220 12.75 -7.27 24.73
N ASN A 221 13.10 -8.54 24.68
CA ASN A 221 14.36 -9.05 24.14
C ASN A 221 14.08 -10.29 23.27
N LEU A 222 15.11 -10.96 22.73
CA LEU A 222 14.91 -12.15 21.91
C LEU A 222 14.36 -13.33 22.71
N SER A 223 14.61 -13.39 24.02
CA SER A 223 14.04 -14.44 24.87
C SER A 223 12.53 -14.28 25.05
N TYR A 224 12.02 -13.04 25.10
CA TYR A 224 10.59 -12.77 25.06
C TYR A 224 9.96 -13.36 23.80
N VAL A 225 10.52 -13.01 22.63
CA VAL A 225 10.03 -13.51 21.34
C VAL A 225 10.16 -15.04 21.23
N ALA A 226 11.31 -15.61 21.62
CA ALA A 226 11.54 -17.05 21.63
C ALA A 226 10.54 -17.81 22.51
N HIS A 227 10.20 -17.23 23.67
CA HIS A 227 9.19 -17.80 24.56
C HIS A 227 7.81 -17.84 23.88
N ALA A 228 7.39 -16.79 23.16
CA ALA A 228 6.17 -16.84 22.34
C ALA A 228 6.20 -17.93 21.27
N PHE A 229 7.31 -18.14 20.58
CA PHE A 229 7.43 -19.23 19.59
C PHE A 229 7.29 -20.61 20.24
N ALA A 230 7.87 -20.80 21.42
CA ALA A 230 7.79 -22.07 22.14
C ALA A 230 6.38 -22.35 22.69
N LYS A 231 5.68 -21.32 23.19
CA LYS A 231 4.38 -21.45 23.85
C LYS A 231 3.20 -21.40 22.85
N HIS A 232 3.33 -20.59 21.80
CA HIS A 232 2.32 -20.36 20.77
C HIS A 232 2.91 -20.47 19.36
N PRO A 233 3.33 -21.67 18.93
CA PRO A 233 4.04 -21.85 17.68
C PRO A 233 3.18 -21.42 16.48
N VAL A 234 1.92 -21.85 16.40
CA VAL A 234 1.06 -21.53 15.24
C VAL A 234 0.87 -20.02 15.09
N VAL A 235 0.47 -19.33 16.16
CA VAL A 235 0.23 -17.88 16.14
C VAL A 235 1.53 -17.14 15.82
N SER A 236 2.65 -17.54 16.42
CA SER A 236 3.94 -16.89 16.20
C SER A 236 4.45 -17.09 14.78
N TYR A 237 4.55 -18.34 14.28
CA TYR A 237 5.04 -18.61 12.94
C TYR A 237 4.15 -17.98 11.87
N VAL A 238 2.83 -18.11 11.97
CA VAL A 238 1.90 -17.51 10.98
C VAL A 238 1.94 -15.99 11.05
N GLY A 239 1.86 -15.42 12.26
CA GLY A 239 1.85 -13.97 12.46
C GLY A 239 3.14 -13.30 11.98
N PHE A 240 4.31 -13.84 12.36
CA PHE A 240 5.60 -13.31 11.91
C PHE A 240 5.83 -13.56 10.41
N SER A 241 5.39 -14.69 9.84
CA SER A 241 5.49 -14.92 8.39
C SER A 241 4.65 -13.91 7.60
N ALA A 242 3.43 -13.62 8.06
CA ALA A 242 2.58 -12.62 7.45
C ALA A 242 3.19 -11.22 7.57
N LEU A 243 3.67 -10.84 8.77
CA LEU A 243 4.30 -9.55 9.02
C LEU A 243 5.54 -9.33 8.14
N ILE A 244 6.47 -10.30 8.14
CA ILE A 244 7.70 -10.23 7.35
C ILE A 244 7.38 -10.27 5.86
N GLY A 245 6.53 -11.20 5.41
CA GLY A 245 6.17 -11.33 4.00
C GLY A 245 5.52 -10.08 3.44
N VAL A 246 4.39 -9.66 4.02
CA VAL A 246 3.67 -8.46 3.54
C VAL A 246 4.51 -7.20 3.70
N GLY A 247 5.22 -7.05 4.82
CA GLY A 247 6.08 -5.90 5.10
C GLY A 247 7.23 -5.78 4.11
N VAL A 248 7.99 -6.85 3.86
CA VAL A 248 9.13 -6.84 2.94
C VAL A 248 8.68 -6.59 1.50
N TRP A 249 7.57 -7.21 1.05
CA TRP A 249 7.01 -6.92 -0.27
C TRP A 249 6.54 -5.46 -0.39
N HIS A 250 5.90 -4.90 0.65
CA HIS A 250 5.50 -3.49 0.65
C HIS A 250 6.71 -2.56 0.52
N MET A 251 7.77 -2.79 1.31
CA MET A 251 8.97 -1.96 1.31
C MET A 251 9.73 -2.04 -0.02
N THR A 252 9.96 -3.25 -0.53
CA THR A 252 10.74 -3.46 -1.77
C THR A 252 10.01 -2.91 -3.00
N TRP A 253 8.71 -3.17 -3.14
CA TRP A 253 7.91 -2.58 -4.22
C TRP A 253 7.72 -1.07 -4.06
N GLY A 254 7.64 -0.58 -2.82
CA GLY A 254 7.63 0.85 -2.50
C GLY A 254 8.89 1.55 -2.99
N TRP A 255 10.06 0.99 -2.67
CA TRP A 255 11.36 1.47 -3.14
C TRP A 255 11.52 1.36 -4.65
N ALA A 256 11.10 0.25 -5.26
CA ALA A 256 11.14 0.10 -6.72
C ALA A 256 10.28 1.18 -7.41
N LYS A 257 9.09 1.48 -6.89
CA LYS A 257 8.23 2.56 -7.40
C LYS A 257 8.89 3.92 -7.24
N TRP A 258 9.51 4.13 -6.08
CA TRP A 258 10.19 5.38 -5.76
C TRP A 258 11.39 5.65 -6.69
N LEU A 259 12.20 4.63 -6.96
CA LEU A 259 13.39 4.73 -7.80
C LEU A 259 13.10 4.67 -9.31
N GLY A 260 11.84 4.53 -9.74
CA GLY A 260 11.50 4.40 -11.16
C GLY A 260 11.74 3.00 -11.74
N PHE A 261 11.93 1.99 -10.88
CA PHE A 261 12.30 0.62 -11.24
C PHE A 261 11.12 -0.33 -11.41
N THR A 262 9.87 0.13 -11.31
CA THR A 262 8.74 -0.78 -11.54
C THR A 262 8.62 -1.18 -13.02
N PRO A 263 7.98 -2.33 -13.33
CA PRO A 263 7.69 -2.73 -14.71
C PRO A 263 6.89 -1.67 -15.49
N ALA A 264 5.96 -0.97 -14.82
CA ALA A 264 5.16 0.08 -15.45
C ALA A 264 5.98 1.32 -15.88
N GLN A 265 7.19 1.48 -15.33
CA GLN A 265 8.10 2.61 -15.58
C GLN A 265 9.24 2.24 -16.56
N VAL A 266 9.10 1.15 -17.32
CA VAL A 266 10.01 0.82 -18.42
C VAL A 266 9.73 1.78 -19.59
N THR A 267 10.77 2.47 -20.05
CA THR A 267 10.71 3.45 -21.15
C THR A 267 11.04 2.86 -22.51
N VAL A 268 11.63 1.66 -22.56
CA VAL A 268 11.93 0.94 -23.81
C VAL A 268 10.63 0.65 -24.56
N GLN A 269 10.62 0.92 -25.86
CA GLN A 269 9.48 0.70 -26.76
C GLN A 269 9.72 -0.55 -27.63
N GLY A 270 8.66 -1.10 -28.21
CA GLY A 270 8.71 -2.31 -29.05
C GLY A 270 8.71 -3.63 -28.26
N GLY A 271 9.04 -4.73 -28.94
CA GLY A 271 8.98 -6.09 -28.38
C GLY A 271 9.91 -6.32 -27.18
N GLU A 272 10.99 -5.55 -27.06
CA GLU A 272 11.90 -5.62 -25.92
C GLU A 272 11.27 -5.13 -24.61
N ARG A 273 10.23 -4.29 -24.68
CA ARG A 273 9.56 -3.73 -23.50
C ARG A 273 9.08 -4.83 -22.56
N GLU A 274 8.50 -5.89 -23.09
CA GLU A 274 7.96 -7.00 -22.30
C GLU A 274 9.08 -7.74 -21.54
N VAL A 275 10.22 -7.96 -22.20
CA VAL A 275 11.38 -8.60 -21.59
C VAL A 275 11.90 -7.78 -20.40
N TRP A 276 12.04 -6.46 -20.58
CA TRP A 276 12.46 -5.55 -19.52
C TRP A 276 11.45 -5.48 -18.35
N GLN A 277 10.16 -5.52 -18.65
CA GLN A 277 9.09 -5.57 -17.65
C GLN A 277 9.19 -6.84 -16.79
N LYS A 278 9.32 -8.01 -17.43
CA LYS A 278 9.49 -9.30 -16.75
C LYS A 278 10.77 -9.31 -15.92
N ARG A 279 11.90 -8.87 -16.47
CA ARG A 279 13.19 -8.77 -15.74
C ARG A 279 13.08 -7.94 -14.47
N ARG A 280 12.46 -6.75 -14.54
CA ARG A 280 12.23 -5.90 -13.35
C ARG A 280 11.30 -6.57 -12.35
N TRP A 281 10.23 -7.20 -12.83
CA TRP A 281 9.28 -7.92 -11.96
C TRP A 281 9.96 -9.06 -11.19
N TYR A 282 10.73 -9.91 -11.88
CA TYR A 282 11.47 -11.00 -11.23
C TYR A 282 12.56 -10.45 -10.31
N GLY A 283 13.28 -9.40 -10.71
CA GLY A 283 14.32 -8.78 -9.89
C GLY A 283 13.77 -8.22 -8.56
N ILE A 284 12.64 -7.51 -8.59
CA ILE A 284 12.01 -6.97 -7.38
C ILE A 284 11.55 -8.11 -6.46
N ASN A 285 10.88 -9.13 -7.00
CA ASN A 285 10.40 -10.26 -6.18
C ASN A 285 11.55 -11.13 -5.66
N ALA A 286 12.62 -11.32 -6.43
CA ALA A 286 13.82 -12.02 -5.98
C ALA A 286 14.49 -11.28 -4.82
N LEU A 287 14.62 -9.95 -4.91
CA LEU A 287 15.13 -9.13 -3.80
C LEU A 287 14.21 -9.22 -2.57
N ALA A 288 12.89 -9.14 -2.76
CA ALA A 288 11.93 -9.27 -1.67
C ALA A 288 12.02 -10.64 -0.99
N ALA A 289 12.08 -11.72 -1.78
CA ALA A 289 12.24 -13.08 -1.27
C ALA A 289 13.58 -13.26 -0.55
N ALA A 290 14.68 -12.69 -1.05
CA ALA A 290 15.98 -12.75 -0.41
C ALA A 290 15.99 -12.04 0.96
N VAL A 291 15.44 -10.82 1.03
CA VAL A 291 15.34 -10.07 2.30
C VAL A 291 14.41 -10.77 3.29
N ALA A 292 13.25 -11.26 2.83
CA ALA A 292 12.31 -11.98 3.68
C ALA A 292 12.91 -13.31 4.18
N GLY A 293 13.58 -14.05 3.29
CA GLY A 293 14.28 -15.29 3.61
C GLY A 293 15.40 -15.08 4.61
N LEU A 294 16.23 -14.04 4.43
CA LEU A 294 17.25 -13.65 5.40
C LEU A 294 16.63 -13.34 6.77
N TRP A 295 15.54 -12.57 6.80
CA TRP A 295 14.89 -12.22 8.06
C TRP A 295 14.30 -13.46 8.76
N MET A 296 13.58 -14.31 8.03
CA MET A 296 13.04 -15.56 8.55
C MET A 296 14.12 -16.56 8.96
N ALA A 297 15.27 -16.58 8.30
CA ALA A 297 16.36 -17.49 8.66
C ALA A 297 16.85 -17.25 10.11
N GLY A 298 17.11 -16.00 10.50
CA GLY A 298 17.49 -15.70 11.88
C GLY A 298 16.32 -15.74 12.85
N GLY A 299 15.17 -15.18 12.44
CA GLY A 299 13.97 -15.15 13.26
C GLY A 299 13.44 -16.55 13.58
N PHE A 300 13.27 -17.43 12.61
CA PHE A 300 12.74 -18.78 12.81
C PHE A 300 13.82 -19.80 13.09
N GLY A 301 14.98 -19.68 12.44
CA GLY A 301 16.05 -20.66 12.55
C GLY A 301 16.77 -20.61 13.89
N VAL A 302 16.89 -19.42 14.50
CA VAL A 302 17.58 -19.23 15.78
C VAL A 302 16.60 -18.80 16.87
N VAL A 303 15.90 -17.67 16.69
CA VAL A 303 15.03 -17.11 17.75
C VAL A 303 13.83 -18.02 18.02
N GLY A 304 13.17 -18.53 16.98
CA GLY A 304 12.05 -19.45 17.10
C GLY A 304 12.41 -20.79 17.75
N ARG A 305 13.70 -21.15 17.77
CA ARG A 305 14.23 -22.34 18.47
C ARG A 305 14.82 -22.03 19.85
N GLY A 306 14.71 -20.78 20.32
CA GLY A 306 15.31 -20.34 21.59
C GLY A 306 14.64 -20.89 22.85
N GLY A 307 13.46 -21.51 22.71
CA GLY A 307 12.76 -22.18 23.82
C GLY A 307 12.12 -21.23 24.83
N LEU A 308 11.61 -21.81 25.91
CA LEU A 308 10.92 -21.07 26.98
C LEU A 308 11.92 -20.31 27.86
N ALA A 309 11.66 -19.03 28.10
CA ALA A 309 12.34 -18.27 29.14
C ALA A 309 12.09 -18.88 30.54
N PRO A 310 13.12 -19.10 31.36
CA PRO A 310 12.97 -19.73 32.67
C PRO A 310 12.55 -18.74 33.77
N GLY A 311 12.08 -19.30 34.89
CA GLY A 311 11.92 -18.60 36.17
C GLY A 311 10.90 -17.46 36.14
N TYR A 312 11.22 -16.38 36.86
CA TYR A 312 10.35 -15.21 36.97
C TYR A 312 10.08 -14.54 35.61
N MET A 313 11.08 -14.49 34.73
CA MET A 313 10.95 -13.83 33.42
C MET A 313 9.94 -14.56 32.53
N GLY A 314 9.95 -15.90 32.51
CA GLY A 314 8.95 -16.69 31.78
C GLY A 314 7.52 -16.39 32.25
N LYS A 315 7.28 -16.41 33.56
CA LYS A 315 5.95 -16.09 34.14
C LYS A 315 5.49 -14.68 33.79
N MET A 316 6.42 -13.72 33.80
CA MET A 316 6.11 -12.34 33.40
C MET A 316 5.75 -12.26 31.91
N TYR A 317 6.43 -13.02 31.04
CA TYR A 317 6.11 -13.09 29.61
C TYR A 317 4.73 -13.71 29.36
N ASP A 318 4.39 -14.79 30.06
CA ASP A 318 3.05 -15.39 30.02
C ASP A 318 1.98 -14.35 30.38
N GLN A 319 2.17 -13.60 31.48
CA GLN A 319 1.23 -12.56 31.89
C GLN A 319 1.10 -11.43 30.86
N MET A 320 2.19 -11.08 30.15
CA MET A 320 2.12 -10.11 29.06
C MET A 320 1.30 -10.66 27.89
N TYR A 321 1.52 -11.91 27.47
CA TYR A 321 0.77 -12.51 26.36
C TYR A 321 -0.73 -12.67 26.66
N GLN A 322 -1.08 -12.93 27.92
CA GLN A 322 -2.47 -12.98 28.38
C GLN A 322 -3.22 -11.65 28.24
N ARG A 323 -2.50 -10.52 28.15
CA ARG A 323 -3.09 -9.19 27.95
C ARG A 323 -3.45 -8.90 26.50
N ILE A 324 -3.12 -9.78 25.55
CA ILE A 324 -3.49 -9.58 24.15
C ILE A 324 -5.01 -9.71 24.01
N PRO A 325 -5.73 -8.68 23.53
CA PRO A 325 -7.17 -8.76 23.34
C PRO A 325 -7.55 -9.91 22.41
N VAL A 326 -8.71 -10.53 22.65
CA VAL A 326 -9.32 -11.60 21.85
C VAL A 326 -8.60 -12.96 21.93
N VAL A 327 -7.26 -12.98 21.80
CA VAL A 327 -6.49 -14.23 21.77
C VAL A 327 -5.78 -14.54 23.09
N GLY A 328 -5.53 -13.56 23.96
CA GLY A 328 -4.75 -13.71 25.19
C GLY A 328 -5.32 -14.72 26.19
N GLN A 329 -6.61 -15.02 26.14
CA GLN A 329 -7.20 -16.06 26.99
C GLN A 329 -6.78 -17.48 26.58
N TRP A 330 -6.37 -17.64 25.32
CA TRP A 330 -5.90 -18.88 24.71
C TRP A 330 -4.37 -18.90 24.57
N LEU A 331 -3.70 -17.80 24.98
CA LEU A 331 -2.26 -17.66 25.00
C LEU A 331 -1.73 -17.79 26.44
#